data_AF-A0AAV8ZAQ4-F1
#
_entry.id   AF-A0AAV8ZAQ4-F1
#
_cell.length_a   1.000
_cell.length_b   1.000
_cell.length_c   1.000
_cell.angle_alpha   90.00
_cell.angle_beta   90.00
_cell.angle_gamma   90.00
#
_symmetry.space_group_name_H-M   'P 1'
#
loop_
_entity.id
_entity.type
_entity.pdbx_description
1 polymer ?
#
loop_
_entity_poly.entity_id
_entity_poly.type
_entity_poly.pdbx_seq_one_letter_code
_entity_poly.pdbx_strand_id
1 'polypeptide(L)'
;MNYLAEYEHLRIDKVCRICLLEKQIMFLIKDTDLENLLATMSIKMLEDDRSHLLCINCLSECNKWRDFHKQVVKSFTIGHWLIKKHARKKQREEICGEEETDNVEASFKNEKVAG
;
A
#
# COMPACT_ATOMS: atom_id res chain seq x y z
N MET A 1 21.67 16.71 -31.06
CA MET A 1 22.85 16.27 -30.29
C MET A 1 22.38 15.23 -29.29
N ASN A 2 22.96 14.03 -29.29
CA ASN A 2 22.61 12.98 -28.34
C ASN A 2 23.41 13.20 -27.05
N TYR A 3 22.87 14.02 -26.13
CA TYR A 3 23.48 14.40 -24.85
C TYR A 3 23.66 13.24 -23.87
N LEU A 4 23.25 12.02 -24.25
CA LEU A 4 23.41 10.80 -23.45
C LEU A 4 24.49 9.85 -23.98
N ALA A 5 25.20 10.20 -25.06
CA ALA A 5 26.22 9.34 -25.65
C ALA A 5 27.34 9.00 -24.65
N GLU A 6 27.71 9.93 -23.76
CA GLU A 6 28.71 9.69 -22.72
C GLU A 6 28.26 8.65 -21.67
N TYR A 7 26.96 8.37 -21.56
CA TYR A 7 26.37 7.42 -20.62
C TYR A 7 25.98 6.08 -21.25
N GLU A 8 26.32 5.83 -22.52
CA GLU A 8 26.03 4.54 -23.19
C GLU A 8 26.67 3.34 -22.47
N HIS A 9 27.74 3.56 -21.73
CA HIS A 9 28.38 2.53 -20.91
C HIS A 9 27.55 2.15 -19.66
N LEU A 10 26.60 3.00 -19.23
CA LEU A 10 25.66 2.67 -18.17
C LEU A 10 24.56 1.77 -18.74
N ARG A 11 24.59 0.50 -18.34
CA ARG A 11 23.54 -0.49 -18.64
C ARG A 11 22.30 -0.20 -17.80
N ILE A 12 21.58 0.86 -18.14
CA ILE A 12 20.38 1.31 -17.42
C ILE A 12 19.30 0.21 -17.42
N ASP A 13 19.30 -0.67 -18.42
CA ASP A 13 18.46 -1.86 -18.52
C ASP A 13 18.70 -2.90 -17.42
N LYS A 14 19.80 -2.80 -16.67
CA LYS A 14 20.20 -3.75 -15.62
C LYS A 14 20.16 -3.22 -14.20
N VAL A 15 19.84 -1.94 -14.01
CA VAL A 15 19.80 -1.33 -12.68
C VAL A 15 18.41 -1.39 -12.07
N CYS A 16 18.34 -1.40 -10.74
CA CYS A 16 17.08 -1.29 -10.01
C CYS A 16 16.46 0.09 -10.19
N ARG A 17 15.17 0.16 -10.50
CA ARG A 17 14.44 1.42 -10.73
C ARG A 17 14.41 2.35 -9.51
N ILE A 18 14.47 1.79 -8.30
CA ILE A 18 14.38 2.59 -7.05
C ILE A 18 15.77 3.04 -6.60
N CYS A 19 16.71 2.11 -6.42
CA CYS A 19 18.02 2.45 -5.85
C CYS A 19 19.11 2.73 -6.90
N LEU A 20 18.80 2.54 -8.19
CA LEU A 20 19.71 2.77 -9.33
C LEU A 20 20.99 1.94 -9.28
N LEU A 21 20.96 0.80 -8.58
CA LEU A 21 22.08 -0.14 -8.49
C LEU A 21 21.77 -1.45 -9.21
N GLU A 22 22.75 -2.01 -9.91
CA GLU A 22 22.73 -3.39 -10.38
C GLU A 22 22.99 -4.34 -9.18
N LYS A 23 22.18 -5.39 -9.06
CA LYS A 23 22.27 -6.40 -8.01
C LYS A 23 22.16 -7.79 -8.63
N GLN A 24 22.62 -8.82 -7.92
CA GLN A 24 22.57 -10.21 -8.42
C GLN A 24 21.13 -10.70 -8.65
N ILE A 25 20.20 -10.32 -7.77
CA ILE A 25 18.81 -10.76 -7.82
C ILE A 25 17.94 -9.57 -8.19
N MET A 26 17.37 -9.62 -9.39
CA MET A 26 16.54 -8.59 -10.00
C MET A 26 15.23 -9.22 -10.47
N PHE A 27 14.13 -8.49 -10.27
CA PHE A 27 12.78 -8.90 -10.64
C PHE A 27 12.19 -7.89 -11.62
N LEU A 28 11.46 -8.36 -12.62
CA LEU A 28 10.70 -7.48 -13.50
C LEU A 28 9.52 -6.88 -12.73
N ILE A 29 9.34 -5.57 -12.80
CA ILE A 29 8.25 -4.86 -12.11
C ILE A 29 6.89 -5.41 -12.53
N LYS A 30 6.70 -5.72 -13.81
CA LYS A 30 5.45 -6.33 -14.34
C LYS A 30 5.14 -7.71 -13.76
N ASP A 31 6.15 -8.43 -13.29
CA ASP A 31 5.99 -9.76 -12.67
C ASP A 31 5.77 -9.61 -11.15
N THR A 32 5.74 -8.37 -10.64
CA THR A 32 5.43 -8.03 -9.26
C THR A 32 4.10 -7.28 -9.20
N ASP A 33 3.27 -7.56 -8.20
CA ASP A 33 2.05 -6.78 -7.94
C ASP A 33 2.35 -5.38 -7.35
N LEU A 34 3.47 -4.77 -7.75
CA LEU A 34 3.97 -3.50 -7.24
C LEU A 34 3.78 -2.34 -8.19
N GLU A 35 3.40 -2.54 -9.45
CA GLU A 35 3.24 -1.44 -10.41
C GLU A 35 2.26 -0.37 -9.88
N ASN A 36 1.11 -0.81 -9.37
CA ASN A 36 0.13 0.06 -8.71
C ASN A 36 0.68 0.71 -7.44
N LEU A 37 1.59 0.05 -6.73
CA LEU A 37 2.22 0.57 -5.53
C LEU A 37 3.25 1.67 -5.85
N LEU A 38 4.03 1.50 -6.90
CA LEU A 38 5.01 2.50 -7.34
C LEU A 38 4.29 3.78 -7.78
N ALA A 39 3.13 3.64 -8.43
CA ALA A 39 2.30 4.77 -8.79
C ALA A 39 1.84 5.59 -7.57
N THR A 40 1.55 4.96 -6.41
CA THR A 40 1.20 5.70 -5.18
C THR A 40 2.40 6.43 -4.57
N MET A 41 3.62 6.00 -4.87
CA MET A 41 4.87 6.68 -4.50
C MET A 41 5.29 7.76 -5.51
N SER A 42 4.41 8.14 -6.45
CA SER A 42 4.69 9.08 -7.54
C SER A 42 5.79 8.61 -8.50
N ILE A 43 6.13 7.31 -8.49
CA ILE A 43 7.04 6.70 -9.45
C ILE A 43 6.17 6.20 -10.60
N LYS A 44 6.13 6.98 -11.69
CA LYS A 44 5.47 6.56 -12.93
C LYS A 44 6.43 5.73 -13.76
N MET A 45 5.92 4.62 -14.27
CA MET A 45 6.57 3.83 -15.30
C MET A 45 6.02 4.30 -16.64
N LEU A 46 6.87 4.84 -17.49
CA LEU A 46 6.55 5.18 -18.88
C LEU A 46 7.00 4.02 -19.77
N GLU A 47 6.37 3.87 -20.94
CA GLU A 47 6.78 2.83 -21.92
C GLU A 47 8.22 3.01 -22.39
N ASP A 48 8.72 4.26 -22.41
CA ASP A 48 10.09 4.60 -22.80
C ASP A 48 11.11 4.47 -21.65
N ASP A 49 10.68 4.04 -20.45
CA ASP A 49 11.61 3.86 -19.34
C ASP A 49 12.56 2.70 -19.60
N ARG A 50 13.86 2.94 -19.43
CA ARG A 50 14.89 1.93 -19.76
C ARG A 50 15.06 0.86 -18.68
N SER A 51 14.58 1.07 -17.46
CA SER A 51 14.68 0.11 -16.35
C SER A 51 13.31 -0.27 -15.83
N HIS A 52 12.94 -1.54 -16.02
CA HIS A 52 11.74 -2.15 -15.45
C HIS A 52 12.10 -3.20 -14.38
N LEU A 53 13.24 -3.04 -13.70
CA LEU A 53 13.75 -4.00 -12.72
C LEU A 53 13.69 -3.47 -11.29
N LEU A 54 13.46 -4.35 -10.33
CA LEU A 54 13.60 -4.12 -8.90
C LEU A 54 14.58 -5.13 -8.30
N CYS A 55 15.51 -4.66 -7.47
CA CYS A 55 16.33 -5.57 -6.67
C CYS A 55 15.53 -6.12 -5.48
N ILE A 56 15.95 -7.27 -4.96
CA ILE A 56 15.29 -7.95 -3.83
C ILE A 56 15.07 -7.05 -2.60
N ASN A 57 16.02 -6.16 -2.31
CA ASN A 57 15.92 -5.26 -1.15
C ASN A 57 14.81 -4.22 -1.37
N CYS A 58 14.79 -3.56 -2.53
CA CYS A 58 13.75 -2.59 -2.86
C CYS A 58 12.36 -3.25 -2.94
N LEU A 59 12.27 -4.46 -3.50
CA LEU A 59 11.04 -5.26 -3.50
C LEU A 59 10.55 -5.53 -2.06
N SER A 60 11.45 -5.93 -1.15
CA SER A 60 11.13 -6.16 0.26
C SER A 60 10.61 -4.89 0.95
N GLU A 61 11.27 -3.75 0.77
CA GLU A 61 10.83 -2.47 1.35
C GLU A 61 9.49 -2.00 0.78
N CYS A 62 9.27 -2.15 -0.52
CA CYS A 62 7.96 -1.89 -1.15
C CYS A 62 6.85 -2.74 -0.53
N ASN A 63 7.11 -4.04 -0.30
CA ASN A 63 6.13 -4.93 0.34
C ASN A 63 5.81 -4.51 1.78
N LYS A 64 6.83 -4.17 2.59
CA LYS A 64 6.62 -3.65 3.95
C LYS A 64 5.78 -2.37 3.93
N TRP A 65 6.09 -1.45 3.03
CA TRP A 65 5.33 -0.21 2.87
C TRP A 65 3.87 -0.49 2.46
N ARG A 66 3.64 -1.42 1.53
CA ARG A 66 2.29 -1.83 1.11
C ARG A 66 1.47 -2.34 2.28
N ASP A 67 2.06 -3.18 3.12
CA ASP A 67 1.36 -3.76 4.27
C ASP A 67 1.06 -2.69 5.33
N PHE A 68 2.01 -1.79 5.59
CA PHE A 68 1.78 -0.62 6.44
C PHE A 68 0.66 0.28 5.88
N HIS A 69 0.70 0.63 4.60
CA HIS A 69 -0.31 1.44 3.94
C HIS A 69 -1.71 0.81 4.06
N LYS A 70 -1.84 -0.51 3.86
CA LYS A 70 -3.10 -1.23 4.08
C LYS A 70 -3.62 -1.08 5.52
N GLN A 71 -2.73 -1.18 6.51
CA GLN A 71 -3.10 -1.00 7.92
C GLN A 71 -3.59 0.43 8.21
N VAL A 72 -2.91 1.43 7.65
CA VAL A 72 -3.31 2.84 7.78
C VAL A 72 -4.69 3.07 7.19
N VAL A 73 -4.94 2.65 5.94
CA VAL A 73 -6.25 2.78 5.28
C VAL A 73 -7.35 2.06 6.07
N LYS A 74 -7.07 0.86 6.59
CA LYS A 74 -8.01 0.12 7.45
C LYS A 74 -8.33 0.89 8.73
N SER A 75 -7.33 1.46 9.39
CA SER A 75 -7.50 2.27 10.60
C SER A 75 -8.40 3.48 10.35
N PHE A 76 -8.16 4.24 9.28
CA PHE A 76 -9.03 5.36 8.89
C PHE A 76 -10.46 4.93 8.61
N THR A 77 -10.65 3.80 7.93
CA THR A 77 -11.98 3.26 7.62
C THR A 77 -12.75 2.94 8.90
N ILE A 78 -12.10 2.27 9.86
CA ILE A 78 -12.69 1.94 11.16
C ILE A 78 -12.99 3.22 11.94
N GLY A 79 -12.06 4.16 12.00
CA GLY A 79 -12.23 5.45 12.68
C GLY A 79 -13.44 6.22 12.16
N HIS A 80 -13.57 6.36 10.84
CA HIS A 80 -14.74 7.02 10.23
C HIS A 80 -16.04 6.28 10.52
N TRP A 81 -16.03 4.94 10.48
CA TRP A 81 -17.20 4.15 10.82
C TRP A 81 -17.64 4.37 12.28
N LEU A 82 -16.69 4.38 13.22
CA LEU A 82 -16.96 4.64 14.65
C LEU A 82 -17.53 6.04 14.88
N ILE A 83 -16.94 7.07 14.26
CA ILE A 83 -17.44 8.46 14.35
C ILE A 83 -18.88 8.54 13.84
N LYS A 84 -19.16 7.93 12.68
CA LYS A 84 -20.51 7.91 12.08
C LYS A 84 -21.51 7.15 12.94
N LYS A 85 -21.11 6.04 13.54
CA LYS A 85 -21.94 5.25 14.47
C LYS A 85 -22.29 6.09 15.70
N HIS A 86 -21.31 6.77 16.29
CA HIS A 86 -21.51 7.62 17.46
C HIS A 86 -22.41 8.83 17.15
N ALA A 87 -22.22 9.50 16.02
CA ALA A 87 -23.06 10.62 15.60
C ALA A 87 -24.53 10.20 15.43
N ARG A 88 -24.78 9.01 14.86
CA ARG A 88 -26.14 8.46 14.73
C ARG A 88 -26.76 8.08 16.07
N LYS A 89 -25.96 7.58 17.01
CA LYS A 89 -26.44 7.25 18.37
C LYS A 89 -26.87 8.53 19.10
N LYS A 90 -26.02 9.56 19.10
CA LYS A 90 -26.31 10.86 19.71
C LYS A 90 -27.56 11.51 19.13
N GLN A 91 -27.74 11.48 17.80
CA GLN A 91 -28.97 11.99 17.16
C GLN A 91 -30.22 11.23 17.62
N ARG A 92 -30.13 9.91 17.85
CA ARG A 92 -31.27 9.13 18.37
C ARG A 92 -31.58 9.45 19.82
N GLU A 93 -30.56 9.62 20.66
CA GLU A 93 -30.71 10.02 22.06
C GLU A 93 -31.36 11.41 22.19
N GLU A 94 -30.97 12.37 21.33
CA GLU A 94 -31.56 13.70 21.27
C GLU A 94 -33.02 13.71 20.75
N ILE A 95 -33.39 12.75 19.89
CA ILE A 95 -34.75 12.64 19.33
C ILE A 95 -35.69 11.85 20.25
N CYS A 96 -35.20 10.86 21.00
CA CYS A 96 -36.05 9.94 21.76
C CYS A 96 -35.97 10.03 23.30
N GLY A 97 -34.99 10.72 23.90
CA GLY A 97 -35.00 10.97 25.36
C GLY A 97 -35.12 9.75 26.28
N GLU A 98 -34.79 8.53 25.84
CA GLU A 98 -34.81 7.33 26.67
C GLU A 98 -33.50 6.53 26.52
N GLU A 99 -32.88 6.21 27.66
CA GLU A 99 -31.61 5.49 27.78
C GLU A 99 -31.80 4.00 27.48
N GLU A 100 -31.13 3.49 26.43
CA GLU A 100 -30.93 2.05 26.24
C GLU A 100 -29.44 1.69 26.42
N THR A 101 -29.16 0.90 27.46
CA THR A 101 -27.86 0.32 27.76
C THR A 101 -27.57 -0.87 26.85
N ASP A 102 -26.77 -0.66 25.81
CA ASP A 102 -26.29 -1.73 24.92
C ASP A 102 -25.09 -2.47 25.55
N ASN A 103 -25.34 -3.72 25.96
CA ASN A 103 -24.36 -4.70 26.39
C ASN A 103 -23.53 -5.21 25.19
N VAL A 104 -22.30 -4.71 25.01
CA VAL A 104 -21.41 -5.11 23.90
C VAL A 104 -20.52 -6.28 24.34
N GLU A 105 -21.09 -7.47 24.47
CA GLU A 105 -20.33 -8.73 24.55
C GLU A 105 -20.99 -9.82 23.69
N ALA A 106 -20.89 -9.74 22.37
CA ALA A 106 -20.94 -10.91 21.48
C ALA A 106 -20.73 -10.49 20.01
N SER A 107 -19.49 -10.50 19.51
CA SER A 107 -19.22 -10.69 18.07
C SER A 107 -17.77 -11.05 17.68
N PHE A 108 -16.88 -11.36 18.64
CA PHE A 108 -15.56 -11.93 18.32
C PHE A 108 -15.45 -13.41 18.69
N LYS A 109 -16.45 -14.21 18.32
CA LYS A 109 -16.31 -15.67 18.20
C LYS A 109 -16.72 -16.05 16.79
N ASN A 110 -15.75 -16.09 15.88
CA ASN A 110 -15.66 -17.06 14.78
C ASN A 110 -14.48 -16.70 13.88
N GLU A 111 -13.26 -17.02 14.33
CA GLU A 111 -12.12 -17.24 13.43
C GLU A 111 -11.08 -18.11 14.14
N LYS A 112 -11.50 -19.30 14.56
CA LYS A 112 -10.61 -20.44 14.87
C LYS A 112 -11.30 -21.74 14.49
N VAL A 113 -11.29 -22.05 13.19
CA VAL A 113 -11.32 -23.42 12.65
C VAL A 113 -10.36 -23.38 11.45
N ALA A 114 -9.08 -23.66 11.73
CA ALA A 114 -8.41 -24.89 11.34
C ALA A 114 -7.95 -24.86 9.86
N GLY A 115 -6.70 -24.45 9.70
CA GLY A 115 -5.76 -24.96 8.70
C GLY A 115 -4.55 -25.48 9.46
#